data_AF-A0A7V1AF50-F1
#
_entry.id   AF-A0A7V1AF50-F1
#
_cell.length_a   1.000
_cell.length_b   1.000
_cell.length_c   1.000
_cell.angle_alpha   90.00
_cell.angle_beta   90.00
_cell.angle_gamma   90.00
#
_symmetry.space_group_name_H-M   'P 1'
#
loop_
_entity.id
_entity.type
_entity.pdbx_description
1 polymer ?
#
loop_
_entity_poly.entity_id
_entity_poly.type
_entity_poly.pdbx_seq_one_letter_code
_entity_poly.pdbx_strand_id
1 'polypeptide(L)'
;MWDFREQFSTEQRCLEYLILCKWPEGFKCPHCCGSTYTVLSTRKSIQCKSCRRQLSPMAQTVMHWSHIPIKKWFEAAYWIANHTPGMSALQLQKHLGIGSYDSAWHMLHRLRKGMVNDERTKLSGLIETDETIIGGPAKGKKGRGVTASENKSLVVGAVEILVYQSNSGKKKERTGRLRLALIPDASEDTLGDFLEENAETGSRIRTDGWPGYSEAALIDFIHHVRVIGKEQIAHKRLPHIHRAFGNLKTWLNGTHHGVDPKHLQSYLDEYTFRYNRRQTPMAAFQSLLSISLKRGPLPLTELASAASTW
;
A
#
# COMPACT_ATOMS: atom_id res chain seq x y z
N MET A 1 -24.76 4.85 -10.27
CA MET A 1 -23.46 5.36 -10.75
C MET A 1 -22.92 6.27 -9.66
N TRP A 2 -21.81 5.93 -9.02
CA TRP A 2 -21.21 6.77 -7.96
C TRP A 2 -20.40 7.87 -8.62
N ASP A 3 -20.91 9.11 -8.65
CA ASP A 3 -20.12 10.25 -9.13
C ASP A 3 -19.38 10.92 -7.97
N PHE A 4 -18.07 10.68 -7.89
CA PHE A 4 -17.17 11.34 -6.96
C PHE A 4 -17.27 12.88 -7.06
N ARG A 5 -17.39 13.42 -8.27
CA ARG A 5 -17.42 14.87 -8.50
C ARG A 5 -18.68 15.51 -7.93
N GLU A 6 -19.80 14.81 -8.00
CA GLU A 6 -21.06 15.28 -7.45
C GLU A 6 -21.05 15.24 -5.91
N GLN A 7 -20.62 14.11 -5.33
CA GLN A 7 -20.61 13.92 -3.88
C GLN A 7 -19.58 14.79 -3.17
N PHE A 8 -18.42 15.01 -3.77
CA PHE A 8 -17.31 15.77 -3.17
C PHE A 8 -17.04 17.09 -3.92
N SER A 9 -18.13 17.71 -4.42
CA SER A 9 -18.10 18.95 -5.18
C SER A 9 -17.64 20.16 -4.37
N THR A 10 -17.78 20.15 -3.04
CA THR A 10 -17.46 21.27 -2.16
C THR A 10 -16.61 20.86 -0.96
N GLU A 11 -15.87 21.81 -0.39
CA GLU A 11 -15.09 21.63 0.84
C GLU A 11 -16.00 21.19 2.01
N GLN A 12 -17.22 21.74 2.07
CA GLN A 12 -18.20 21.42 3.11
C GLN A 12 -18.62 19.95 3.06
N ARG A 13 -18.96 19.42 1.88
CA ARG A 13 -19.33 18.01 1.72
C ARG A 13 -18.20 17.07 2.10
N CYS A 14 -16.96 17.44 1.76
CA CYS A 14 -15.79 16.64 2.16
C CYS A 14 -15.57 16.67 3.68
N LEU A 15 -15.75 17.83 4.33
CA LEU A 15 -15.66 17.97 5.78
C LEU A 15 -16.73 17.15 6.51
N GLU A 16 -17.98 17.22 6.05
CA GLU A 16 -19.09 16.42 6.58
C GLU A 16 -18.81 14.92 6.47
N TYR A 17 -18.33 14.48 5.30
CA TYR A 17 -17.93 13.09 5.11
C TYR A 17 -16.79 12.67 6.05
N LEU A 18 -15.76 13.50 6.23
CA LEU A 18 -14.69 13.23 7.19
C LEU A 18 -15.21 13.09 8.61
N ILE A 19 -16.17 13.92 9.03
CA ILE A 19 -16.79 13.83 10.35
C ILE A 19 -17.50 12.49 10.51
N LEU A 20 -18.32 12.09 9.54
CA LEU A 20 -19.02 10.80 9.57
C LEU A 20 -18.06 9.62 9.65
N CYS A 21 -16.98 9.64 8.88
CA CYS A 21 -16.00 8.55 8.92
C CYS A 21 -15.17 8.52 10.21
N LYS A 22 -14.91 9.68 10.82
CA LYS A 22 -14.14 9.76 12.07
C LYS A 22 -14.96 9.35 13.30
N TRP A 23 -16.26 9.62 13.27
CA TRP A 23 -17.20 9.27 14.34
C TRP A 23 -18.36 8.44 13.76
N PRO A 24 -18.10 7.19 13.33
CA PRO A 24 -19.11 6.35 12.68
C PRO A 24 -20.29 6.00 13.59
N GLU A 25 -20.06 5.92 14.90
CA GLU A 25 -21.09 5.66 15.92
C GLU A 25 -21.69 6.96 16.50
N GLY A 26 -21.40 8.10 15.89
CA GLY A 26 -21.79 9.42 16.38
C GLY A 26 -20.68 10.12 17.18
N PHE A 27 -20.73 11.45 17.17
CA PHE A 27 -19.74 12.28 17.82
C PHE A 27 -19.79 12.14 19.34
N LYS A 28 -18.63 11.88 19.96
CA LYS A 28 -18.42 12.01 21.41
C LYS A 28 -17.22 12.92 21.65
N CYS A 29 -17.43 14.00 22.41
CA CYS A 29 -16.36 14.92 22.74
C CYS A 29 -15.34 14.24 23.66
N PRO A 30 -14.04 14.20 23.30
CA PRO A 30 -13.00 13.57 24.13
C PRO A 30 -12.71 14.30 25.44
N HIS A 31 -13.30 15.48 25.65
CA HIS A 31 -13.03 16.32 26.82
C HIS A 31 -14.17 16.38 27.83
N CYS A 32 -15.42 16.22 27.39
CA CYS A 32 -16.59 16.36 28.27
C CYS A 32 -17.68 15.31 28.00
N CYS A 33 -17.41 14.35 27.11
CA CYS A 33 -18.35 13.30 26.69
C CYS A 33 -19.66 13.79 26.04
N GLY A 34 -19.80 15.09 25.76
CA GLY A 34 -20.96 15.65 25.06
C GLY A 34 -21.12 15.05 23.65
N SER A 35 -22.37 14.82 23.24
CA SER A 35 -22.73 14.09 22.02
C SER A 35 -23.11 14.98 20.82
N THR A 36 -23.14 16.30 21.01
CA THR A 36 -23.56 17.25 19.97
C THR A 36 -22.48 18.27 19.64
N TYR A 37 -22.48 18.71 18.38
CA TYR A 37 -21.51 19.66 17.84
C TYR A 37 -22.15 20.63 16.85
N THR A 38 -21.42 21.70 16.55
CA THR A 38 -21.69 22.63 15.43
C THR A 38 -20.51 22.59 14.47
N VAL A 39 -20.76 22.53 13.17
CA VAL A 39 -19.70 22.57 12.15
C VAL A 39 -19.22 24.02 11.98
N LEU A 40 -17.90 24.22 12.03
CA LEU A 40 -17.23 25.49 11.76
C LEU A 40 -16.48 25.37 10.44
N SER A 41 -17.20 25.48 9.33
CA SER A 41 -16.71 25.21 7.97
C SER A 41 -15.46 26.02 7.60
N THR A 42 -15.45 27.32 7.92
CA THR A 42 -14.32 28.22 7.64
C THR A 42 -13.03 27.81 8.37
N ARG A 43 -13.17 27.15 9.52
CA ARG A 43 -12.06 26.66 10.35
C ARG A 43 -11.76 25.18 10.14
N LYS A 44 -12.47 24.50 9.23
CA LYS A 44 -12.35 23.05 8.98
C LYS A 44 -12.41 22.23 10.28
N SER A 45 -13.27 22.63 11.20
CA SER A 45 -13.38 22.06 12.55
C SER A 45 -14.83 21.91 12.98
N ILE A 46 -15.03 21.17 14.06
CA ILE A 46 -16.31 21.09 14.77
C ILE A 46 -16.14 21.66 16.16
N GLN A 47 -17.20 22.25 16.71
CA GLN A 47 -17.23 22.76 18.07
C GLN A 47 -18.22 21.95 18.90
N CYS A 48 -17.76 21.37 20.01
CA CYS A 48 -18.66 20.72 20.97
C CYS A 48 -19.64 21.75 21.54
N LYS A 49 -20.94 21.43 21.57
CA LYS A 49 -21.95 22.34 22.12
C LYS A 49 -21.85 22.46 23.65
N SER A 50 -21.41 21.41 24.35
CA SER A 50 -21.33 21.37 25.82
C SER A 50 -20.13 22.15 26.38
N CYS A 51 -18.90 21.87 25.92
CA CYS A 51 -17.69 22.49 26.47
C CYS A 51 -17.05 23.55 25.55
N ARG A 52 -17.66 23.84 24.39
CA ARG A 52 -17.20 24.83 23.39
C ARG A 52 -15.80 24.57 22.80
N ARG A 53 -15.13 23.46 23.14
CA ARG A 53 -13.83 23.08 22.55
C ARG A 53 -13.99 22.74 21.08
N GLN A 54 -13.02 23.21 20.28
CA GLN A 54 -12.94 22.94 18.85
C GLN A 54 -12.07 21.71 18.60
N LEU A 55 -12.52 20.84 17.69
CA LEU A 55 -11.85 19.60 17.31
C LEU A 55 -11.73 19.59 15.79
N SER A 56 -10.56 19.24 15.28
CA SER A 56 -10.39 19.06 13.84
C SER A 56 -10.72 17.62 13.44
N PRO A 57 -11.60 17.40 12.43
CA PRO A 57 -11.78 16.08 11.83
C PRO A 57 -10.47 15.52 11.24
N MET A 58 -9.54 16.38 10.82
CA MET A 58 -8.20 15.99 10.36
C MET A 58 -7.22 15.67 11.50
N ALA A 59 -7.62 15.85 12.76
CA ALA A 59 -6.73 15.56 13.91
C ALA A 59 -6.33 14.07 13.95
N GLN A 60 -5.04 13.76 14.13
CA GLN A 60 -4.53 12.38 14.21
C GLN A 60 -4.79 11.51 12.96
N THR A 61 -4.96 12.13 11.80
CA THR A 61 -5.12 11.43 10.52
C THR A 61 -3.95 11.71 9.59
N VAL A 62 -3.91 11.03 8.44
CA VAL A 62 -2.97 11.38 7.36
C VAL A 62 -3.20 12.79 6.81
N MET A 63 -4.22 13.55 7.22
CA MET A 63 -4.47 14.94 6.83
C MET A 63 -4.13 15.95 7.94
N HIS A 64 -3.62 15.49 9.09
CA HIS A 64 -3.25 16.33 10.22
C HIS A 64 -2.34 17.52 9.83
N TRP A 65 -2.65 18.71 10.37
CA TRP A 65 -1.87 19.95 10.17
C TRP A 65 -1.68 20.35 8.69
N SER A 66 -2.49 19.81 7.78
CA SER A 66 -2.46 20.21 6.39
C SER A 66 -3.15 21.57 6.20
N HIS A 67 -2.44 22.49 5.54
CA HIS A 67 -3.04 23.74 5.02
C HIS A 67 -3.75 23.55 3.67
N ILE A 68 -3.51 22.42 2.99
CA ILE A 68 -4.18 22.06 1.73
C ILE A 68 -5.69 21.87 1.99
N PRO A 69 -6.59 22.37 1.11
CA PRO A 69 -8.03 22.10 1.19
C PRO A 69 -8.37 20.60 1.24
N ILE A 70 -9.37 20.25 2.04
CA ILE A 70 -9.85 18.87 2.21
C ILE A 70 -10.31 18.29 0.86
N LYS A 71 -10.99 19.09 0.04
CA LYS A 71 -11.41 18.67 -1.30
C LYS A 71 -10.23 18.22 -2.16
N LYS A 72 -9.09 18.91 -2.09
CA LYS A 72 -7.86 18.51 -2.82
C LYS A 72 -7.28 17.20 -2.28
N TRP A 73 -7.37 16.93 -0.97
CA TRP A 73 -7.01 15.62 -0.41
C TRP A 73 -7.92 14.51 -0.91
N PHE A 74 -9.22 14.77 -1.04
CA PHE A 74 -10.18 13.80 -1.58
C PHE A 74 -9.90 13.53 -3.06
N GLU A 75 -9.65 14.57 -3.85
CA GLU A 75 -9.23 14.43 -5.25
C GLU A 75 -7.94 13.62 -5.35
N ALA A 76 -6.93 13.93 -4.54
CA ALA A 76 -5.67 13.20 -4.49
C ALA A 76 -5.89 11.71 -4.18
N ALA A 77 -6.66 11.41 -3.13
CA ALA A 77 -7.02 10.06 -2.74
C ALA A 77 -7.78 9.32 -3.84
N TYR A 78 -8.70 10.00 -4.53
CA TYR A 78 -9.45 9.43 -5.64
C TYR A 78 -8.52 9.07 -6.80
N TRP A 79 -7.62 9.97 -7.18
CA TRP A 79 -6.69 9.77 -8.29
C TRP A 79 -5.69 8.66 -8.03
N ILE A 80 -5.01 8.67 -6.88
CA ILE A 80 -4.02 7.63 -6.56
C ILE A 80 -4.66 6.24 -6.46
N ALA A 81 -5.91 6.16 -5.97
CA ALA A 81 -6.61 4.90 -5.83
C ALA A 81 -7.16 4.34 -7.16
N ASN A 82 -7.63 5.19 -8.07
CA ASN A 82 -8.35 4.77 -9.28
C ASN A 82 -7.54 4.86 -10.58
N HIS A 83 -6.52 5.71 -10.66
CA HIS A 83 -5.75 5.88 -11.90
C HIS A 83 -4.89 4.64 -12.16
N THR A 84 -5.13 3.90 -13.25
CA THR A 84 -4.51 2.60 -13.54
C THR A 84 -2.97 2.64 -13.67
N PRO A 85 -2.35 3.71 -14.20
CA PRO A 85 -0.90 3.90 -14.11
C PRO A 85 -0.36 4.34 -12.74
N GLY A 86 -1.19 4.70 -11.77
CA GLY A 86 -0.76 5.44 -10.58
C GLY A 86 -0.51 6.92 -10.92
N MET A 87 0.04 7.69 -9.99
CA MET A 87 0.24 9.14 -10.20
C MET A 87 1.57 9.62 -9.64
N SER A 88 2.36 10.31 -10.48
CA SER A 88 3.58 10.97 -10.01
C SER A 88 3.25 12.26 -9.24
N ALA A 89 4.16 12.71 -8.38
CA ALA A 89 3.98 13.95 -7.62
C ALA A 89 3.81 15.17 -8.56
N LEU A 90 4.56 15.22 -9.66
CA LEU A 90 4.44 16.28 -10.66
C LEU A 90 3.09 16.26 -11.38
N GLN A 91 2.57 15.08 -11.72
CA GLN A 91 1.24 14.95 -12.30
C GLN A 91 0.16 15.40 -11.31
N LEU A 92 0.27 14.97 -10.05
CA LEU A 92 -0.68 15.34 -9.01
C LEU A 92 -0.67 16.84 -8.72
N GLN A 93 0.52 17.45 -8.66
CA GLN A 93 0.70 18.89 -8.49
C GLN A 93 -0.08 19.67 -9.54
N LYS A 94 0.12 19.32 -10.82
CA LYS A 94 -0.57 19.95 -11.97
C LYS A 94 -2.06 19.70 -11.90
N HIS A 95 -2.48 18.47 -11.60
CA HIS A 95 -3.88 18.10 -11.55
C HIS A 95 -4.65 18.86 -10.47
N LEU A 96 -4.06 19.02 -9.28
CA LEU A 96 -4.68 19.73 -8.16
C LEU A 96 -4.47 21.24 -8.19
N GLY A 97 -3.66 21.75 -9.11
CA GLY A 97 -3.26 23.16 -9.16
C GLY A 97 -2.67 23.63 -7.82
N ILE A 98 -1.73 22.87 -7.24
CA ILE A 98 -0.99 23.27 -6.04
C ILE A 98 0.41 23.78 -6.43
N GLY A 99 0.86 24.84 -5.76
CA GLY A 99 2.08 25.56 -6.18
C GLY A 99 3.40 24.82 -5.93
N SER A 100 3.41 23.80 -5.08
CA SER A 100 4.64 23.13 -4.63
C SER A 100 4.62 21.64 -5.00
N TYR A 101 5.71 21.19 -5.63
CA TYR A 101 5.97 19.78 -5.88
C TYR A 101 6.08 19.00 -4.56
N ASP A 102 6.82 19.54 -3.59
CA ASP A 102 7.02 18.90 -2.27
C ASP A 102 5.70 18.70 -1.53
N SER A 103 4.78 19.67 -1.63
CA SER A 103 3.42 19.50 -1.11
C SER A 103 2.70 18.31 -1.75
N ALA A 104 2.81 18.14 -3.07
CA ALA A 104 2.20 17.01 -3.78
C ALA A 104 2.85 15.68 -3.40
N TRP A 105 4.17 15.65 -3.33
CA TRP A 105 4.97 14.49 -2.97
C TRP A 105 4.71 14.04 -1.52
N HIS A 106 4.68 14.99 -0.58
CA HIS A 106 4.36 14.73 0.83
C HIS A 106 2.93 14.20 0.98
N MET A 107 1.98 14.79 0.27
CA MET A 107 0.60 14.35 0.27
C MET A 107 0.46 12.92 -0.27
N LEU A 108 1.18 12.56 -1.34
CA LEU A 108 1.23 11.18 -1.83
C LEU A 108 1.76 10.21 -0.77
N HIS A 109 2.88 10.51 -0.12
CA HIS A 109 3.42 9.63 0.93
C HIS A 109 2.49 9.44 2.12
N ARG A 110 1.80 10.51 2.51
CA ARG A 110 0.78 10.44 3.55
C ARG A 110 -0.39 9.55 3.13
N LEU A 111 -0.83 9.62 1.88
CA LEU A 111 -1.84 8.71 1.33
C LEU A 111 -1.35 7.27 1.25
N ARG A 112 -0.08 7.03 0.87
CA ARG A 112 0.54 5.69 0.85
C ARG A 112 0.55 5.05 2.23
N LYS A 113 0.86 5.81 3.28
CA LYS A 113 0.70 5.35 4.68
C LYS A 113 -0.74 4.90 4.98
N GLY A 114 -1.73 5.58 4.38
CA GLY A 114 -3.15 5.21 4.42
C GLY A 114 -3.56 4.04 3.52
N MET A 115 -2.65 3.42 2.77
CA MET A 115 -2.94 2.25 1.91
C MET A 115 -2.66 0.91 2.59
N VAL A 116 -2.10 0.93 3.79
CA VAL A 116 -1.83 -0.27 4.59
C VAL A 116 -2.90 -0.39 5.67
N ASN A 117 -3.73 -1.42 5.60
CA ASN A 117 -4.63 -1.79 6.70
C ASN A 117 -3.89 -2.75 7.64
N ASP A 118 -3.79 -2.42 8.93
CA ASP A 118 -3.18 -3.30 9.93
C ASP A 118 -4.10 -4.47 10.28
N GLU A 119 -5.42 -4.28 10.15
CA GLU A 119 -6.44 -5.32 10.34
C GLU A 119 -6.62 -6.19 9.09
N ARG A 120 -5.64 -6.21 8.16
CA ARG A 120 -5.76 -7.00 6.92
C ARG A 120 -5.63 -8.49 7.24
N THR A 121 -6.51 -9.31 6.67
CA THR A 121 -6.38 -10.76 6.79
C THR A 121 -5.14 -11.27 6.06
N LYS A 122 -4.56 -12.36 6.58
CA LYS A 122 -3.44 -13.07 5.96
C LYS A 122 -3.87 -13.69 4.63
N LEU A 123 -2.89 -13.98 3.77
CA LEU A 123 -3.07 -14.74 2.54
C LEU A 123 -3.40 -16.19 2.88
N SER A 124 -4.19 -16.87 2.05
CA SER A 124 -4.66 -18.23 2.35
C SER A 124 -4.66 -19.14 1.12
N GLY A 125 -4.74 -20.45 1.35
CA GLY A 125 -4.87 -21.44 0.28
C GLY A 125 -3.53 -21.71 -0.40
N LEU A 126 -3.47 -21.56 -1.73
CA LEU A 126 -2.23 -21.73 -2.50
C LEU A 126 -1.54 -20.38 -2.69
N ILE A 127 -0.27 -20.29 -2.31
CA ILE A 127 0.51 -19.06 -2.34
C ILE A 127 1.83 -19.31 -3.09
N GLU A 128 2.16 -18.43 -4.05
CA GLU A 128 3.52 -18.32 -4.59
C GLU A 128 4.31 -17.28 -3.81
N THR A 129 5.53 -17.60 -3.41
CA THR A 129 6.46 -16.63 -2.84
C THR A 129 7.82 -16.70 -3.53
N ASP A 130 8.41 -15.54 -3.75
CA ASP A 130 9.79 -15.38 -4.24
C ASP A 130 10.29 -13.98 -3.89
N GLU A 131 11.51 -13.67 -4.31
CA GLU A 131 12.24 -12.46 -4.02
C GLU A 131 12.67 -11.80 -5.33
N THR A 132 12.79 -10.49 -5.31
CA THR A 132 13.30 -9.73 -6.43
C THR A 132 14.14 -8.56 -5.96
N ILE A 133 14.96 -8.07 -6.88
CA ILE A 133 15.79 -6.89 -6.64
C ILE A 133 15.19 -5.73 -7.42
N ILE A 134 15.00 -4.61 -6.72
CA ILE A 134 14.56 -3.33 -7.26
C ILE A 134 15.74 -2.34 -7.15
N GLY A 135 15.96 -1.52 -8.18
CA GLY A 135 17.02 -0.52 -8.20
C GLY A 135 17.89 -0.50 -9.47
N GLY A 136 18.76 0.49 -9.57
CA GLY A 136 19.66 0.71 -10.71
C GLY A 136 20.86 -0.25 -10.75
N PRO A 137 21.65 -0.26 -11.84
CA PRO A 137 22.82 -1.13 -11.96
C PRO A 137 23.87 -0.81 -10.87
N ALA A 138 24.36 -1.84 -10.17
CA ALA A 138 25.49 -1.72 -9.25
C ALA A 138 26.77 -2.22 -9.92
N LYS A 139 27.87 -1.50 -9.76
CA LYS A 139 29.19 -1.99 -10.17
C LYS A 139 29.64 -3.11 -9.22
N GLY A 140 30.01 -4.27 -9.78
CA GLY A 140 30.78 -5.30 -9.06
C GLY A 140 30.01 -6.37 -8.27
N LYS A 141 28.68 -6.29 -8.10
CA LYS A 141 27.89 -7.34 -7.40
C LYS A 141 26.64 -7.76 -8.19
N LYS A 142 26.39 -9.08 -8.25
CA LYS A 142 25.24 -9.72 -8.94
C LYS A 142 24.45 -10.61 -7.96
N GLY A 143 23.18 -10.88 -8.25
CA GLY A 143 22.34 -11.82 -7.48
C GLY A 143 21.83 -11.27 -6.15
N ARG A 144 21.47 -12.17 -5.21
CA ARG A 144 20.83 -11.85 -3.91
C ARG A 144 21.78 -11.17 -2.89
N GLY A 145 23.10 -11.20 -3.09
CA GLY A 145 24.11 -10.53 -2.23
C GLY A 145 24.28 -9.02 -2.45
N VAL A 146 23.25 -8.33 -2.97
CA VAL A 146 23.34 -6.95 -3.45
C VAL A 146 22.75 -5.93 -2.44
N THR A 147 22.37 -6.39 -1.25
CA THR A 147 21.94 -5.55 -0.12
C THR A 147 23.01 -4.53 0.32
N ALA A 148 24.26 -4.73 -0.10
CA ALA A 148 25.40 -3.85 0.17
C ALA A 148 25.59 -2.68 -0.84
N SER A 149 24.70 -2.47 -1.82
CA SER A 149 24.77 -1.29 -2.69
C SER A 149 23.65 -0.31 -2.35
N GLU A 150 23.99 0.96 -2.14
CA GLU A 150 23.06 2.03 -1.72
C GLU A 150 21.80 2.15 -2.60
N ASN A 151 21.87 1.72 -3.87
CA ASN A 151 20.80 1.89 -4.85
C ASN A 151 20.05 0.59 -5.23
N LYS A 152 20.20 -0.50 -4.46
CA LYS A 152 19.41 -1.72 -4.67
C LYS A 152 18.78 -2.21 -3.39
N SER A 153 17.56 -2.71 -3.53
CA SER A 153 16.76 -3.23 -2.44
C SER A 153 16.27 -4.62 -2.78
N LEU A 154 16.35 -5.52 -1.79
CA LEU A 154 15.75 -6.83 -1.87
C LEU A 154 14.29 -6.73 -1.41
N VAL A 155 13.40 -7.30 -2.20
CA VAL A 155 11.95 -7.30 -1.97
C VAL A 155 11.47 -8.74 -2.01
N VAL A 156 10.81 -9.19 -0.95
CA VAL A 156 10.06 -10.44 -0.95
C VAL A 156 8.62 -10.16 -1.36
N GLY A 157 7.98 -11.13 -2.00
CA GLY A 157 6.57 -11.05 -2.32
C GLY A 157 5.87 -12.39 -2.27
N ALA A 158 4.64 -12.37 -1.77
CA ALA A 158 3.74 -13.53 -1.73
C ALA A 158 2.42 -13.20 -2.41
N VAL A 159 1.91 -14.10 -3.25
CA VAL A 159 0.66 -13.92 -4.01
C VAL A 159 -0.22 -15.16 -3.95
N GLU A 160 -1.51 -14.95 -3.66
CA GLU A 160 -2.51 -16.01 -3.71
C GLU A 160 -2.79 -16.46 -5.13
N ILE A 161 -3.01 -17.76 -5.27
CA ILE A 161 -3.35 -18.42 -6.52
C ILE A 161 -4.75 -19.01 -6.40
N LEU A 162 -5.67 -18.46 -7.18
CA LEU A 162 -7.05 -18.91 -7.28
C LEU A 162 -7.18 -19.84 -8.48
N VAL A 163 -7.44 -21.13 -8.22
CA VAL A 163 -7.69 -22.14 -9.25
C VAL A 163 -9.16 -22.15 -9.62
N TYR A 164 -9.47 -22.13 -10.90
CA TYR A 164 -10.84 -22.20 -11.40
C TYR A 164 -10.91 -23.06 -12.67
N GLN A 165 -12.10 -23.57 -12.98
CA GLN A 165 -12.36 -24.25 -14.24
C GLN A 165 -12.87 -23.22 -15.27
N SER A 166 -12.24 -23.21 -16.45
CA SER A 166 -12.73 -22.40 -17.56
C SER A 166 -13.92 -23.08 -18.25
N ASN A 167 -14.66 -22.32 -19.07
CA ASN A 167 -15.82 -22.83 -19.83
C ASN A 167 -15.47 -24.02 -20.74
N SER A 168 -14.19 -24.24 -21.06
CA SER A 168 -13.70 -25.39 -21.82
C SER A 168 -13.25 -26.57 -20.94
N GLY A 169 -13.61 -26.59 -19.66
CA GLY A 169 -13.25 -27.65 -18.69
C GLY A 169 -11.79 -27.63 -18.23
N LYS A 170 -10.93 -26.77 -18.81
CA LYS A 170 -9.52 -26.67 -18.45
C LYS A 170 -9.34 -25.94 -17.12
N LYS A 171 -8.56 -26.51 -16.21
CA LYS A 171 -8.10 -25.83 -14.98
C LYS A 171 -7.20 -24.65 -15.36
N LYS A 172 -7.50 -23.48 -14.80
CA LYS A 172 -6.72 -22.25 -14.96
C LYS A 172 -6.42 -21.66 -13.59
N GLU A 173 -5.35 -20.89 -13.54
CA GLU A 173 -4.93 -20.14 -12.36
C GLU A 173 -5.08 -18.65 -12.64
N ARG A 174 -5.55 -17.90 -11.65
CA ARG A 174 -5.48 -16.44 -11.61
C ARG A 174 -4.96 -16.00 -10.26
N THR A 175 -4.46 -14.79 -10.18
CA THR A 175 -3.96 -14.25 -8.92
C THR A 175 -5.09 -13.71 -8.04
N GLY A 176 -4.94 -13.87 -6.73
CA GLY A 176 -5.74 -13.26 -5.68
C GLY A 176 -5.06 -12.01 -5.13
N ARG A 177 -4.84 -11.98 -3.81
CA ARG A 177 -4.16 -10.91 -3.09
C ARG A 177 -2.64 -11.08 -3.11
N LEU A 178 -1.93 -9.97 -3.01
CA LEU A 178 -0.48 -9.82 -3.01
C LEU A 178 -0.02 -9.20 -1.68
N ARG A 179 1.20 -9.53 -1.27
CA ARG A 179 1.99 -8.89 -0.22
C ARG A 179 3.40 -8.66 -0.75
N LEU A 180 3.99 -7.52 -0.41
CA LEU A 180 5.35 -7.13 -0.78
C LEU A 180 6.01 -6.44 0.41
N ALA A 181 7.27 -6.76 0.69
CA ALA A 181 8.04 -6.14 1.75
C ALA A 181 9.51 -6.00 1.35
N LEU A 182 10.14 -4.92 1.80
CA LEU A 182 11.59 -4.82 1.87
C LEU A 182 12.11 -5.81 2.90
N ILE A 183 13.20 -6.51 2.54
CA ILE A 183 13.88 -7.46 3.42
C ILE A 183 15.39 -7.17 3.44
N PRO A 184 16.05 -7.32 4.61
CA PRO A 184 17.49 -7.09 4.74
C PRO A 184 18.33 -8.15 4.02
N ASP A 185 17.82 -9.37 3.90
CA ASP A 185 18.45 -10.52 3.25
C ASP A 185 17.41 -11.60 2.90
N ALA A 186 17.85 -12.65 2.20
CA ALA A 186 17.03 -13.83 1.88
C ALA A 186 17.39 -15.03 2.79
N SER A 187 17.60 -14.78 4.08
CA SER A 187 17.84 -15.84 5.07
C SER A 187 16.55 -16.59 5.42
N GLU A 188 16.73 -17.73 6.10
CA GLU A 188 15.64 -18.55 6.63
C GLU A 188 14.73 -17.76 7.57
N ASP A 189 15.32 -17.10 8.58
CA ASP A 189 14.58 -16.29 9.57
C ASP A 189 13.79 -15.18 8.88
N THR A 190 14.43 -14.37 8.03
CA THR A 190 13.78 -13.24 7.35
C THR A 190 12.60 -13.67 6.48
N LEU A 191 12.74 -14.79 5.75
CA LEU A 191 11.67 -15.30 4.88
C LEU A 191 10.57 -16.00 5.69
N GLY A 192 10.92 -16.68 6.77
CA GLY A 192 9.99 -17.27 7.73
C GLY A 192 9.10 -16.21 8.37
N ASP A 193 9.70 -15.16 8.95
CA ASP A 193 8.99 -14.04 9.58
C ASP A 193 7.99 -13.40 8.61
N PHE A 194 8.43 -13.13 7.37
CA PHE A 194 7.55 -12.57 6.34
C PHE A 194 6.33 -13.46 6.08
N LEU A 195 6.52 -14.77 5.98
CA LEU A 195 5.42 -15.72 5.75
C LEU A 195 4.52 -15.84 6.98
N GLU A 196 5.08 -15.90 8.18
CA GLU A 196 4.30 -15.94 9.42
C GLU A 196 3.39 -14.71 9.52
N GLU A 197 3.90 -13.51 9.25
CA GLU A 197 3.10 -12.28 9.30
C GLU A 197 2.00 -12.24 8.22
N ASN A 198 2.25 -12.83 7.04
CA ASN A 198 1.44 -12.57 5.86
C ASN A 198 0.62 -13.75 5.34
N ALA A 199 0.86 -14.98 5.78
CA ALA A 199 0.17 -16.18 5.32
C ALA A 199 -0.47 -16.96 6.48
N GLU A 200 -1.66 -17.50 6.25
CA GLU A 200 -2.35 -18.35 7.23
C GLU A 200 -1.61 -19.69 7.38
N THR A 201 -1.37 -20.11 8.62
CA THR A 201 -0.86 -21.44 8.96
C THR A 201 -1.65 -22.53 8.24
N GLY A 202 -0.95 -23.54 7.73
CA GLY A 202 -1.54 -24.62 6.93
C GLY A 202 -1.76 -24.26 5.45
N SER A 203 -1.46 -23.02 5.02
CA SER A 203 -1.47 -22.68 3.59
C SER A 203 -0.41 -23.47 2.81
N ARG A 204 -0.66 -23.68 1.53
CA ARG A 204 0.28 -24.36 0.63
C ARG A 204 1.20 -23.35 -0.04
N ILE A 205 2.49 -23.45 0.24
CA ILE A 205 3.50 -22.50 -0.28
C ILE A 205 4.22 -23.12 -1.49
N ARG A 206 4.38 -22.34 -2.56
CA ARG A 206 5.13 -22.68 -3.78
C ARG A 206 6.32 -21.72 -3.91
N THR A 207 7.54 -22.26 -3.87
CA THR A 207 8.81 -21.51 -3.89
C THR A 207 9.73 -22.00 -5.02
N ASP A 208 10.85 -21.31 -5.25
CA ASP A 208 11.85 -21.64 -6.29
C ASP A 208 12.86 -22.72 -5.85
N GLY A 209 12.83 -23.10 -4.56
CA GLY A 209 13.77 -24.05 -3.96
C GLY A 209 15.04 -23.41 -3.40
N TRP A 210 15.06 -22.09 -3.17
CA TRP A 210 16.13 -21.41 -2.45
C TRP A 210 16.29 -21.96 -1.01
N PRO A 211 17.53 -22.15 -0.49
CA PRO A 211 17.76 -22.66 0.87
C PRO A 211 17.12 -21.83 1.99
N GLY A 212 16.89 -20.53 1.79
CA GLY A 212 16.16 -19.70 2.75
C GLY A 212 14.69 -20.09 2.90
N TYR A 213 14.11 -20.81 1.94
CA TYR A 213 12.82 -21.48 2.11
C TYR A 213 13.04 -22.91 2.62
N SER A 214 13.68 -23.03 3.78
CA SER A 214 13.96 -24.32 4.41
C SER A 214 12.72 -24.94 5.04
N GLU A 215 12.86 -26.17 5.55
CA GLU A 215 11.82 -26.83 6.33
C GLU A 215 11.43 -26.05 7.59
N ALA A 216 12.38 -25.34 8.21
CA ALA A 216 12.12 -24.55 9.41
C ALA A 216 11.37 -23.25 9.09
N ALA A 217 11.78 -22.50 8.06
CA ALA A 217 11.02 -21.33 7.59
C ALA A 217 9.60 -21.68 7.12
N LEU A 218 9.36 -22.93 6.76
CA LEU A 218 8.09 -23.42 6.23
C LEU A 218 7.36 -24.37 7.18
N ILE A 219 7.76 -24.45 8.46
CA ILE A 219 7.29 -25.46 9.42
C ILE A 219 5.77 -25.44 9.60
N ASP A 220 5.19 -24.25 9.57
CA ASP A 220 3.76 -24.01 9.75
C ASP A 220 2.94 -24.15 8.46
N PHE A 221 3.56 -24.56 7.35
CA PHE A 221 2.97 -24.55 6.02
C PHE A 221 3.08 -25.89 5.30
N ILE A 222 2.16 -26.11 4.37
CA ILE A 222 2.20 -27.28 3.49
C ILE A 222 3.14 -26.97 2.32
N HIS A 223 4.37 -27.47 2.38
CA HIS A 223 5.33 -27.38 1.27
C HIS A 223 5.62 -28.77 0.71
N HIS A 224 5.39 -28.94 -0.58
CA HIS A 224 5.85 -30.13 -1.29
C HIS A 224 7.03 -29.73 -2.16
N VAL A 225 8.24 -30.16 -1.78
CA VAL A 225 9.45 -30.03 -2.58
C VAL A 225 9.24 -30.82 -3.88
N ARG A 226 8.81 -30.15 -4.96
CA ARG A 226 8.79 -30.76 -6.29
C ARG A 226 10.22 -30.81 -6.80
N VAL A 227 10.92 -31.90 -6.51
CA VAL A 227 12.19 -32.26 -7.18
C VAL A 227 11.85 -32.62 -8.62
N ILE A 228 11.79 -31.61 -9.49
CA ILE A 228 11.70 -31.81 -10.95
C ILE A 228 12.98 -31.21 -11.55
N GLY A 229 13.63 -31.99 -12.42
CA GLY A 229 15.03 -31.87 -12.86
C GLY A 229 15.51 -30.48 -13.28
N LYS A 230 16.85 -30.35 -13.31
CA LYS A 230 17.69 -29.15 -13.43
C LYS A 230 17.45 -28.21 -14.64
N GLU A 231 16.44 -28.44 -15.49
CA GLU A 231 16.32 -27.75 -16.80
C GLU A 231 15.09 -26.84 -16.98
N GLN A 232 14.26 -26.63 -15.95
CA GLN A 232 13.10 -25.73 -16.06
C GLN A 232 13.33 -24.41 -15.31
N ILE A 233 13.73 -23.40 -16.08
CA ILE A 233 13.91 -21.97 -15.74
C ILE A 233 12.90 -21.51 -14.67
N ALA A 234 13.36 -20.80 -13.63
CA ALA A 234 12.56 -20.32 -12.49
C ALA A 234 11.23 -19.63 -12.89
N HIS A 235 11.21 -18.92 -14.01
CA HIS A 235 10.04 -18.26 -14.59
C HIS A 235 8.89 -19.20 -14.99
N LYS A 236 9.16 -20.49 -15.19
CA LYS A 236 8.14 -21.52 -15.45
C LYS A 236 7.55 -22.11 -14.17
N ARG A 237 8.21 -21.94 -13.01
CA ARG A 237 7.80 -22.52 -11.72
C ARG A 237 6.88 -21.59 -10.92
N LEU A 238 7.14 -20.28 -10.98
CA LEU A 238 6.42 -19.24 -10.23
C LEU A 238 5.89 -18.11 -11.13
N PRO A 239 5.06 -18.42 -12.14
CA PRO A 239 4.68 -17.46 -13.17
C PRO A 239 3.89 -16.25 -12.63
N HIS A 240 3.21 -16.38 -11.49
CA HIS A 240 2.31 -15.32 -11.02
C HIS A 240 3.05 -14.25 -10.22
N ILE A 241 3.92 -14.66 -9.28
CA ILE A 241 4.74 -13.73 -8.50
C ILE A 241 5.79 -13.05 -9.39
N HIS A 242 6.40 -13.78 -10.34
CA HIS A 242 7.33 -13.16 -11.30
C HIS A 242 6.67 -12.13 -12.19
N ARG A 243 5.42 -12.40 -12.63
CA ARG A 243 4.63 -11.40 -13.36
C ARG A 243 4.30 -10.19 -12.49
N ALA A 244 3.98 -10.39 -11.20
CA ALA A 244 3.75 -9.29 -10.27
C ALA A 244 5.01 -8.43 -10.12
N PHE A 245 6.19 -9.03 -9.97
CA PHE A 245 7.47 -8.31 -9.93
C PHE A 245 7.80 -7.59 -11.24
N GLY A 246 7.56 -8.22 -12.39
CA GLY A 246 7.74 -7.58 -13.69
C GLY A 246 6.87 -6.32 -13.82
N ASN A 247 5.59 -6.45 -13.49
CA ASN A 247 4.65 -5.32 -13.52
C ASN A 247 5.00 -4.23 -12.50
N LEU A 248 5.47 -4.59 -11.31
CA LEU A 248 5.97 -3.65 -10.31
C LEU A 248 7.15 -2.83 -10.85
N LYS A 249 8.15 -3.50 -11.44
CA LYS A 249 9.32 -2.83 -12.02
C LYS A 249 8.93 -1.88 -13.16
N THR A 250 8.05 -2.33 -14.06
CA THR A 250 7.51 -1.49 -15.14
C THR A 250 6.77 -0.28 -14.58
N TRP A 251 5.99 -0.46 -13.53
CA TRP A 251 5.24 0.63 -12.89
C TRP A 251 6.17 1.66 -12.21
N LEU A 252 7.16 1.20 -11.45
CA LEU A 252 8.15 2.06 -10.80
C LEU A 252 8.95 2.88 -11.82
N ASN A 253 9.39 2.24 -12.91
CA ASN A 253 10.18 2.93 -13.94
C ASN A 253 9.33 3.83 -14.84
N GLY A 254 8.10 3.42 -15.16
CA GLY A 254 7.22 4.13 -16.07
C GLY A 254 6.54 5.34 -15.43
N THR A 255 6.02 5.19 -14.22
CA THR A 255 5.23 6.25 -13.54
C THR A 255 6.10 7.12 -12.64
N HIS A 256 7.11 6.54 -12.00
CA HIS A 256 7.91 7.23 -10.99
C HIS A 256 9.35 7.52 -11.41
N HIS A 257 9.80 6.93 -12.53
CA HIS A 257 11.18 7.06 -13.03
C HIS A 257 12.24 6.62 -12.00
N GLY A 258 11.90 5.59 -11.22
CA GLY A 258 12.71 5.13 -10.10
C GLY A 258 12.22 5.65 -8.76
N VAL A 259 12.64 4.98 -7.70
CA VAL A 259 12.29 5.31 -6.33
C VAL A 259 13.52 5.12 -5.48
N ASP A 260 13.78 6.09 -4.61
CA ASP A 260 14.84 5.97 -3.62
C ASP A 260 14.55 4.79 -2.67
N PRO A 261 15.51 3.88 -2.45
CA PRO A 261 15.37 2.74 -1.54
C PRO A 261 14.72 3.07 -0.20
N LYS A 262 15.01 4.23 0.38
CA LYS A 262 14.45 4.68 1.66
C LYS A 262 12.92 4.79 1.67
N HIS A 263 12.33 5.06 0.52
CA HIS A 263 10.90 5.26 0.34
C HIS A 263 10.22 4.07 -0.32
N LEU A 264 11.00 3.09 -0.79
CA LEU A 264 10.50 2.02 -1.64
C LEU A 264 9.35 1.25 -0.98
N GLN A 265 9.38 1.01 0.33
CA GLN A 265 8.28 0.33 1.03
C GLN A 265 6.93 1.03 0.82
N SER A 266 6.86 2.36 0.91
CA SER A 266 5.61 3.09 0.67
C SER A 266 5.07 2.91 -0.76
N TYR A 267 5.95 2.72 -1.74
CA TYR A 267 5.55 2.41 -3.11
C TYR A 267 5.13 0.95 -3.30
N LEU A 268 5.77 0.01 -2.57
CA LEU A 268 5.32 -1.39 -2.50
C LEU A 268 3.92 -1.49 -1.88
N ASP A 269 3.64 -0.69 -0.86
CA ASP A 269 2.34 -0.59 -0.20
C ASP A 269 1.27 -0.05 -1.17
N GLU A 270 1.58 1.01 -1.91
CA GLU A 270 0.69 1.53 -2.97
C GLU A 270 0.41 0.47 -4.03
N TYR A 271 1.46 -0.16 -4.55
CA TYR A 271 1.32 -1.19 -5.57
C TYR A 271 0.46 -2.35 -5.07
N THR A 272 0.72 -2.81 -3.84
CA THR A 272 -0.03 -3.89 -3.20
C THR A 272 -1.50 -3.52 -3.00
N PHE A 273 -1.78 -2.31 -2.52
CA PHE A 273 -3.14 -1.82 -2.32
C PHE A 273 -3.94 -1.80 -3.63
N ARG A 274 -3.34 -1.26 -4.69
CA ARG A 274 -3.94 -1.15 -6.02
C ARG A 274 -4.10 -2.52 -6.67
N TYR A 275 -3.08 -3.37 -6.57
CA TYR A 275 -3.14 -4.76 -7.03
C TYR A 275 -4.33 -5.47 -6.39
N ASN A 276 -4.47 -5.42 -5.06
CA ASN A 276 -5.50 -6.13 -4.32
C ASN A 276 -6.93 -5.63 -4.58
N ARG A 277 -7.09 -4.44 -5.19
CA ARG A 277 -8.38 -3.83 -5.50
C ARG A 277 -8.67 -3.70 -6.99
N ARG A 278 -7.82 -4.29 -7.85
CA ARG A 278 -7.95 -4.22 -9.33
C ARG A 278 -9.27 -4.73 -9.89
N GLN A 279 -10.00 -5.58 -9.15
CA GLN A 279 -11.33 -6.09 -9.54
C GLN A 279 -12.48 -5.24 -8.98
N THR A 280 -12.22 -4.36 -8.01
CA THR A 280 -13.21 -3.51 -7.33
C THR A 280 -12.70 -2.07 -7.20
N PRO A 281 -12.37 -1.39 -8.31
CA PRO A 281 -11.72 -0.07 -8.28
C PRO A 281 -12.58 0.98 -7.56
N MET A 282 -13.91 0.94 -7.72
CA MET A 282 -14.82 1.90 -7.09
C MET A 282 -14.74 1.91 -5.55
N ALA A 283 -14.37 0.80 -4.92
CA ALA A 283 -14.22 0.71 -3.47
C ALA A 283 -12.85 1.19 -2.96
N ALA A 284 -11.88 1.45 -3.86
CA ALA A 284 -10.50 1.78 -3.50
C ALA A 284 -10.40 3.16 -2.84
N PHE A 285 -11.08 4.16 -3.38
CA PHE A 285 -11.10 5.51 -2.80
C PHE A 285 -11.65 5.49 -1.35
N GLN A 286 -12.79 4.85 -1.14
CA GLN A 286 -13.41 4.78 0.18
C GLN A 286 -12.56 4.00 1.18
N SER A 287 -11.98 2.88 0.74
CA SER A 287 -11.04 2.09 1.55
C SER A 287 -9.87 2.96 1.99
N LEU A 288 -9.28 3.70 1.05
CA LEU A 288 -8.15 4.59 1.32
C LEU A 288 -8.51 5.65 2.35
N LEU A 289 -9.66 6.33 2.20
CA LEU A 289 -10.10 7.33 3.18
C LEU A 289 -10.34 6.72 4.56
N SER A 290 -11.01 5.58 4.64
CA SER A 290 -11.30 4.91 5.91
C SER A 290 -10.01 4.54 6.66
N ILE A 291 -9.03 3.94 5.96
CA ILE A 291 -7.73 3.59 6.56
C ILE A 291 -6.94 4.86 6.92
N SER A 292 -6.92 5.85 6.02
CA SER A 292 -6.24 7.14 6.22
C SER A 292 -6.71 7.90 7.46
N LEU A 293 -7.95 7.69 7.88
CA LEU A 293 -8.52 8.30 9.08
C LEU A 293 -8.10 7.59 10.37
N LYS A 294 -7.73 6.30 10.29
CA LYS A 294 -7.19 5.52 11.41
C LYS A 294 -5.66 5.62 11.52
N ARG A 295 -4.99 6.24 10.54
CA ARG A 295 -3.53 6.37 10.48
C ARG A 295 -3.09 7.74 10.97
N GLY A 296 -2.16 7.74 11.93
CA GLY A 296 -1.54 8.96 12.44
C GLY A 296 -0.75 9.75 11.37
N PRO A 297 -0.38 11.00 11.68
CA PRO A 297 0.39 11.84 10.77
C PRO A 297 1.70 11.21 10.33
N LEU A 298 2.24 11.70 9.22
CA LEU A 298 3.60 11.46 8.75
C LEU A 298 4.24 12.84 8.52
N PRO A 299 4.94 13.40 9.52
CA PRO A 299 5.61 14.68 9.39
C PRO A 299 6.62 14.69 8.26
N LEU A 300 6.82 15.85 7.62
CA LEU A 300 7.81 15.98 6.55
C LEU A 300 9.23 15.67 7.06
N THR A 301 9.53 15.99 8.32
CA THR A 301 10.81 15.69 8.96
C THR A 301 11.12 14.20 9.00
N GLU A 302 10.12 13.34 9.21
CA GLU A 302 10.28 11.88 9.22
C GLU A 302 10.56 11.33 7.80
N LEU A 303 9.99 11.96 6.78
CA LEU A 303 10.28 11.65 5.38
C LEU A 303 11.64 12.22 4.92
N ALA A 304 12.00 13.40 5.42
CA ALA A 304 13.22 14.12 5.05
C ALA A 304 14.45 13.62 5.83
N SER A 305 14.30 13.09 7.05
CA SER A 305 15.39 12.43 7.78
C SER A 305 15.81 11.12 7.13
N ALA A 306 14.95 10.54 6.31
CA ALA A 306 15.33 9.46 5.40
C ALA A 306 16.09 10.01 4.19
N ALA A 307 15.95 11.29 3.83
CA ALA A 307 16.45 11.83 2.59
C ALA A 307 17.93 12.24 2.61
N SER A 308 18.78 11.51 1.86
CA SER A 308 19.98 12.08 1.26
C SER A 308 19.61 13.30 0.42
N THR A 309 20.29 14.41 0.72
CA THR A 309 20.30 15.65 -0.04
C THR A 309 20.57 15.34 -1.52
N TRP A 310 19.65 15.77 -2.39
CA TRP A 310 19.88 15.86 -3.83
C TRP A 310 20.86 16.99 -4.13
#